data_AF-A0A9W9DIU5-F1
#
_entry.id   AF-A0A9W9DIU5-F1
#
_cell.length_a   1.000
_cell.length_b   1.000
_cell.length_c   1.000
_cell.angle_alpha   90.00
_cell.angle_beta   90.00
_cell.angle_gamma   90.00
#
_symmetry.space_group_name_H-M   'P 1'
#
loop_
_entity.id
_entity.type
_entity.pdbx_description
1 polymer ?
#
loop_
_entity_poly.entity_id
_entity_poly.type
_entity_poly.pdbx_seq_one_letter_code
_entity_poly.pdbx_strand_id
1 'polypeptide(L)'
;MFRDLLQSNAKGASKERKSISPTLRSDIYTTIDQSKAWLAGTRGQAGDGVSYAPMLNTIKKHFPHATIGLEALGQIEVEVGVIVGGITNMVLEMSKWEALGGGMAMRTWLDTLVNVYATIPQSSKKEIIARGIVRGINQNTDYSLMTKEFTARIQIISCLKSLCPKIYGAGSEESRQAEAMLSSKLI
;
A
#
# COMPACT_ATOMS: atom_id res chain seq x y z
N MET A 1 -24.31 52.40 18.48
CA MET A 1 -23.87 51.40 19.48
C MET A 1 -23.01 50.39 18.75
N PHE A 2 -21.69 50.56 18.87
CA PHE A 2 -20.66 49.77 18.20
C PHE A 2 -20.33 48.55 19.07
N ARG A 3 -20.47 47.34 18.54
CA ARG A 3 -19.89 46.14 19.14
C ARG A 3 -19.73 45.03 18.10
N ASP A 4 -18.83 45.22 17.13
CA ASP A 4 -18.31 44.12 16.29
C ASP A 4 -16.95 44.40 15.63
N LEU A 5 -16.14 45.28 16.22
CA LEU A 5 -14.77 45.55 15.76
C LEU A 5 -13.81 45.38 16.91
N LEU A 6 -13.41 44.14 17.21
CA LEU A 6 -12.17 43.78 17.92
C LEU A 6 -11.99 42.25 17.95
N GLN A 7 -11.63 41.66 16.81
CA GLN A 7 -10.68 40.52 16.77
C GLN A 7 -10.12 40.26 15.36
N SER A 8 -9.76 41.34 14.66
CA SER A 8 -8.88 41.29 13.50
C SER A 8 -7.42 41.36 13.97
N ASN A 9 -6.88 40.26 14.50
CA ASN A 9 -5.44 39.92 14.40
C ASN A 9 -5.14 38.60 15.12
N ALA A 10 -5.26 37.51 14.38
CA ALA A 10 -4.41 36.35 14.59
C ALA A 10 -4.04 35.80 13.20
N LYS A 11 -2.94 36.34 12.63
CA LYS A 11 -2.08 35.58 11.72
C LYS A 11 -1.52 34.40 12.51
N GLY A 12 -2.32 33.36 12.68
CA GLY A 12 -1.93 32.12 13.34
C GLY A 12 -1.93 31.03 12.30
N ALA A 13 -0.75 30.43 12.11
CA ALA A 13 -0.46 29.27 11.28
C ALA A 13 -1.71 28.44 10.94
N SER A 14 -1.95 28.20 9.65
CA SER A 14 -2.87 27.15 9.23
C SER A 14 -2.33 25.84 9.83
N LYS A 15 -2.86 25.46 10.99
CA LYS A 15 -2.92 24.07 11.40
C LYS A 15 -3.65 23.40 10.26
N GLU A 16 -2.91 22.78 9.34
CA GLU A 16 -3.45 21.74 8.49
C GLU A 16 -4.28 20.87 9.42
N ARG A 17 -5.60 20.92 9.24
CA ARG A 17 -6.49 20.00 9.89
C ARG A 17 -6.18 18.67 9.25
N LYS A 18 -5.22 18.00 9.87
CA LYS A 18 -4.97 16.57 9.97
C LYS A 18 -6.28 15.78 9.89
N SER A 19 -6.83 15.64 8.69
CA SER A 19 -8.05 14.87 8.45
C SER A 19 -7.70 13.78 7.47
N ILE A 20 -7.79 12.54 7.96
CA ILE A 20 -7.90 11.36 7.10
C ILE A 20 -8.97 11.63 6.03
N SER A 21 -8.69 11.26 4.78
CA SER A 21 -9.72 11.29 3.74
C SER A 21 -10.93 10.49 4.25
N PRO A 22 -12.16 11.03 4.29
CA PRO A 22 -13.29 10.42 5.00
C PRO A 22 -13.61 8.99 4.56
N THR A 23 -13.22 8.62 3.34
CA THR A 23 -13.45 7.31 2.75
C THR A 23 -12.20 6.42 2.71
N LEU A 24 -11.06 6.86 3.25
CA LEU A 24 -9.79 6.12 3.13
C LEU A 24 -9.91 4.68 3.62
N ARG A 25 -10.53 4.49 4.80
CA ARG A 25 -10.69 3.15 5.38
C ARG A 25 -11.55 2.25 4.49
N SER A 26 -12.71 2.72 4.02
CA SER A 26 -13.59 1.93 3.14
C SER A 26 -12.92 1.64 1.79
N ASP A 27 -12.20 2.64 1.26
CA ASP A 27 -11.49 2.54 -0.01
C ASP A 27 -10.35 1.53 0.07
N ILE A 28 -9.62 1.45 1.20
CA ILE A 28 -8.60 0.42 1.45
C ILE A 28 -9.21 -0.97 1.30
N TYR A 29 -10.23 -1.31 2.08
CA TYR A 29 -10.80 -2.67 2.06
C TYR A 29 -11.43 -3.01 0.71
N THR A 30 -12.11 -2.05 0.08
CA THR A 30 -12.64 -2.21 -1.28
C THR A 30 -11.52 -2.51 -2.28
N THR A 31 -10.39 -1.79 -2.18
CA THR A 31 -9.25 -2.00 -3.09
C THR A 31 -8.54 -3.32 -2.80
N ILE A 32 -8.45 -3.74 -1.54
CA ILE A 32 -7.94 -5.08 -1.16
C ILE A 32 -8.79 -6.17 -1.82
N ASP A 33 -10.12 -6.09 -1.72
CA ASP A 33 -11.02 -7.08 -2.33
C ASP A 33 -10.94 -7.10 -3.86
N GLN A 34 -10.85 -5.93 -4.48
CA GLN A 34 -10.65 -5.82 -5.93
C GLN A 34 -9.30 -6.44 -6.35
N SER A 35 -8.23 -6.15 -5.61
CA SER A 35 -6.90 -6.68 -5.90
C SER A 35 -6.82 -8.19 -5.75
N LYS A 36 -7.55 -8.75 -4.77
CA LYS A 36 -7.70 -10.19 -4.58
C LYS A 36 -8.30 -10.85 -5.81
N ALA A 37 -9.43 -10.32 -6.29
CA ALA A 37 -10.12 -10.85 -7.46
C ALA A 37 -9.27 -10.72 -8.74
N TRP A 38 -8.58 -9.59 -8.90
CA TRP A 38 -7.71 -9.29 -10.04
C TRP A 38 -6.45 -10.17 -10.11
N LEU A 39 -5.71 -10.29 -9.00
CA LEU A 39 -4.53 -11.14 -8.91
C LEU A 39 -4.87 -12.63 -9.11
N ALA A 40 -6.04 -13.06 -8.63
CA ALA A 40 -6.55 -14.42 -8.85
C ALA A 40 -7.06 -14.66 -10.28
N GLY A 41 -7.20 -13.63 -11.11
CA GLY A 41 -7.70 -13.76 -12.49
C GLY A 41 -9.22 -13.96 -12.59
N THR A 42 -9.98 -13.67 -11.53
CA THR A 42 -11.44 -13.90 -11.46
C THR A 42 -12.28 -12.73 -11.96
N ARG A 43 -11.75 -11.51 -11.88
CA ARG A 43 -12.36 -10.28 -12.43
C ARG A 43 -11.26 -9.44 -13.10
N GLY A 44 -10.98 -9.75 -14.37
CA GLY A 44 -9.79 -9.26 -15.09
C GLY A 44 -8.54 -10.07 -14.74
N GLN A 45 -7.38 -9.67 -15.27
CA GLN A 45 -6.12 -10.34 -14.96
C GLN A 45 -4.94 -9.38 -14.86
N ALA A 46 -3.99 -9.68 -13.96
CA ALA A 46 -2.71 -8.97 -13.95
C ALA A 46 -1.99 -9.15 -15.30
N GLY A 47 -1.53 -8.03 -15.87
CA GLY A 47 -0.87 -7.94 -17.17
C GLY A 47 -1.79 -7.56 -18.34
N ASP A 48 -3.10 -7.40 -18.14
CA ASP A 48 -4.00 -7.00 -19.22
C ASP A 48 -4.02 -5.49 -19.50
N GLY A 49 -3.29 -4.68 -18.72
CA GLY A 49 -3.18 -3.23 -18.93
C GLY A 49 -4.43 -2.41 -18.59
N VAL A 50 -5.56 -3.05 -18.26
CA VAL A 50 -6.86 -2.36 -18.17
C VAL A 50 -7.58 -2.64 -16.85
N SER A 51 -7.58 -3.89 -16.38
CA SER A 51 -8.40 -4.32 -15.25
C SER A 51 -7.93 -3.76 -13.90
N TYR A 52 -6.69 -3.26 -13.81
CA TYR A 52 -6.17 -2.62 -12.61
C TYR A 52 -6.59 -1.14 -12.47
N ALA A 53 -7.18 -0.54 -13.52
CA ALA A 53 -7.55 0.87 -13.55
C ALA A 53 -8.51 1.31 -12.42
N PRO A 54 -9.55 0.53 -12.02
CA PRO A 54 -10.41 0.91 -10.89
C PRO A 54 -9.65 1.05 -9.58
N MET A 55 -8.72 0.13 -9.30
CA MET A 55 -7.86 0.21 -8.12
C MET A 55 -6.90 1.40 -8.21
N LEU A 56 -6.31 1.62 -9.38
CA LEU A 56 -5.43 2.78 -9.62
C LEU A 56 -6.16 4.10 -9.39
N ASN A 57 -7.41 4.22 -9.84
CA ASN A 57 -8.22 5.42 -9.64
C ASN A 57 -8.50 5.67 -8.16
N THR A 58 -8.80 4.61 -7.39
CA THR A 58 -8.97 4.71 -5.95
C THR A 58 -7.68 5.13 -5.24
N ILE A 59 -6.53 4.61 -5.67
CA ILE A 59 -5.21 5.03 -5.14
C ILE A 59 -4.95 6.50 -5.46
N LYS A 60 -5.15 6.93 -6.72
CA LYS A 60 -4.95 8.32 -7.17
C LYS A 60 -5.87 9.32 -6.47
N LYS A 61 -7.07 8.90 -6.06
CA LYS A 61 -7.96 9.72 -5.24
C LYS A 61 -7.32 10.16 -3.92
N HIS A 62 -6.51 9.30 -3.29
CA HIS A 62 -5.82 9.61 -2.03
C HIS A 62 -4.38 10.13 -2.25
N PHE A 63 -3.79 9.84 -3.41
CA PHE A 63 -2.44 10.28 -3.78
C PHE A 63 -2.39 10.90 -5.19
N PRO A 64 -3.00 12.07 -5.41
CA PRO A 64 -3.16 12.66 -6.76
C PRO A 64 -1.84 13.11 -7.39
N HIS A 65 -0.82 13.41 -6.57
CA HIS A 65 0.50 13.84 -7.03
C HIS A 65 1.47 12.67 -7.26
N ALA A 66 1.07 11.45 -6.90
CA ALA A 66 1.91 10.29 -7.14
C ALA A 66 1.78 9.89 -8.62
N THR A 67 2.90 9.93 -9.35
CA THR A 67 3.02 9.48 -10.75
C THR A 67 2.92 7.96 -10.83
N ILE A 68 1.73 7.43 -10.51
CA ILE A 68 1.47 6.00 -10.45
C ILE A 68 0.85 5.53 -11.77
N GLY A 69 1.48 4.57 -12.44
CA GLY A 69 0.83 3.68 -13.42
C GLY A 69 0.97 4.01 -14.92
N LEU A 70 1.65 5.08 -15.33
CA LEU A 70 1.87 5.36 -16.77
C LEU A 70 2.85 4.37 -17.42
N GLU A 71 3.84 3.90 -16.65
CA GLU A 71 4.87 2.96 -17.13
C GLU A 71 4.44 1.49 -17.00
N ALA A 72 3.27 1.21 -16.43
CA ALA A 72 2.86 -0.14 -16.04
C ALA A 72 2.10 -0.92 -17.12
N LEU A 73 1.68 -0.28 -18.21
CA LEU A 73 0.76 -0.88 -19.19
C LEU A 73 1.30 -2.19 -19.79
N GLY A 74 0.60 -3.30 -19.53
CA GLY A 74 0.88 -4.61 -20.10
C GLY A 74 2.06 -5.35 -19.46
N GLN A 75 2.67 -4.78 -18.42
CA GLN A 75 3.79 -5.39 -17.70
C GLN A 75 3.33 -5.87 -16.32
N ILE A 76 3.03 -7.16 -16.20
CA ILE A 76 2.52 -7.81 -14.96
C ILE A 76 3.31 -7.37 -13.73
N GLU A 77 4.65 -7.41 -13.78
CA GLU A 77 5.50 -7.05 -12.63
C GLU A 77 5.27 -5.61 -12.17
N VAL A 78 5.17 -4.68 -13.14
CA VAL A 78 5.04 -3.25 -12.86
C VAL A 78 3.62 -2.91 -12.43
N GLU A 79 2.59 -3.50 -13.06
CA GLU A 79 1.19 -3.34 -12.64
C GLU A 79 0.99 -3.81 -11.21
N VAL A 80 1.46 -5.02 -10.90
CA VAL A 80 1.36 -5.59 -9.56
C VAL A 80 2.14 -4.72 -8.57
N GLY A 81 3.35 -4.30 -8.91
CA GLY A 81 4.15 -3.42 -8.04
C GLY A 81 3.47 -2.08 -7.77
N VAL A 82 2.84 -1.48 -8.78
CA VAL A 82 2.11 -0.21 -8.66
C VAL A 82 0.92 -0.37 -7.71
N ILE A 83 0.08 -1.39 -7.93
CA ILE A 83 -1.10 -1.62 -7.09
C ILE A 83 -0.68 -1.99 -5.66
N VAL A 84 0.32 -2.85 -5.50
CA VAL A 84 0.79 -3.27 -4.18
C VAL A 84 1.38 -2.12 -3.39
N GLY A 85 2.22 -1.30 -4.02
CA GLY A 85 2.76 -0.09 -3.39
C GLY A 85 1.66 0.91 -3.05
N GLY A 86 0.70 1.13 -3.95
CA GLY A 86 -0.41 2.06 -3.74
C GLY A 86 -1.33 1.67 -2.58
N ILE A 87 -1.72 0.39 -2.49
CA ILE A 87 -2.54 -0.11 -1.36
C ILE A 87 -1.74 -0.01 -0.05
N THR A 88 -0.46 -0.38 -0.08
CA THR A 88 0.42 -0.26 1.10
C THR A 88 0.51 1.20 1.56
N ASN A 89 0.66 2.15 0.64
CA ASN A 89 0.68 3.59 0.96
C ASN A 89 -0.64 4.08 1.56
N MET A 90 -1.80 3.63 1.05
CA MET A 90 -3.10 3.96 1.65
C MET A 90 -3.18 3.45 3.10
N VAL A 91 -2.71 2.22 3.35
CA VAL A 91 -2.67 1.64 4.70
C VAL A 91 -1.72 2.39 5.63
N LEU A 92 -0.52 2.75 5.13
CA LEU A 92 0.44 3.54 5.90
C LEU A 92 -0.13 4.92 6.23
N GLU A 93 -0.74 5.61 5.26
CA GLU A 93 -1.39 6.90 5.49
C GLU A 93 -2.50 6.78 6.55
N MET A 94 -3.35 5.74 6.49
CA MET A 94 -4.33 5.46 7.53
C MET A 94 -3.66 5.24 8.90
N SER A 95 -2.50 4.58 8.95
CA SER A 95 -1.78 4.32 10.20
C SER A 95 -1.31 5.58 10.92
N LYS A 96 -1.05 6.69 10.20
CA LYS A 96 -0.73 7.99 10.84
C LYS A 96 -1.86 8.49 11.71
N TRP A 97 -3.08 8.24 11.27
CA TRP A 97 -4.31 8.71 11.88
C TRP A 97 -4.83 7.72 12.91
N GLU A 98 -4.76 6.44 12.57
CA GLU A 98 -5.33 5.34 13.33
C GLU A 98 -4.30 4.22 13.44
N ALA A 99 -3.36 4.36 14.37
CA ALA A 99 -2.20 3.47 14.49
C ALA A 99 -2.58 1.98 14.57
N LEU A 100 -3.53 1.62 15.44
CA LEU A 100 -4.01 0.24 15.57
C LEU A 100 -4.80 -0.22 14.34
N GLY A 101 -5.64 0.66 13.77
CA GLY A 101 -6.39 0.38 12.55
C GLY A 101 -5.46 0.10 11.36
N GLY A 102 -4.38 0.89 11.22
CA GLY A 102 -3.34 0.71 10.21
C GLY A 102 -2.58 -0.59 10.38
N GLY A 103 -2.22 -0.96 11.62
CA GLY A 103 -1.59 -2.25 11.90
C GLY A 103 -2.48 -3.45 11.53
N MET A 104 -3.78 -3.37 11.78
CA MET A 104 -4.74 -4.41 11.41
C MET A 104 -4.96 -4.47 9.90
N ALA A 105 -5.16 -3.34 9.24
CA ALA A 105 -5.30 -3.28 7.78
C ALA A 105 -4.04 -3.77 7.06
N MET A 106 -2.84 -3.49 7.59
CA MET A 106 -1.59 -4.01 7.04
C MET A 106 -1.56 -5.54 7.11
N ARG A 107 -1.95 -6.12 8.25
CA ARG A 107 -2.04 -7.58 8.38
C ARG A 107 -3.04 -8.16 7.38
N THR A 108 -4.26 -7.62 7.31
CA THR A 108 -5.28 -8.06 6.34
C THR A 108 -4.79 -7.97 4.91
N TRP A 109 -4.10 -6.89 4.57
CA TRP A 109 -3.54 -6.68 3.24
C TRP A 109 -2.51 -7.75 2.88
N LEU A 110 -1.53 -7.98 3.75
CA LEU A 110 -0.48 -8.95 3.49
C LEU A 110 -0.99 -10.40 3.50
N ASP A 111 -1.91 -10.72 4.41
CA ASP A 111 -2.55 -12.05 4.42
C ASP A 111 -3.33 -12.27 3.12
N THR A 112 -3.98 -11.24 2.58
CA THR A 112 -4.65 -11.32 1.27
C THR A 112 -3.65 -11.62 0.16
N LEU A 113 -2.51 -10.92 0.11
CA LEU A 113 -1.47 -11.17 -0.88
C LEU A 113 -0.93 -12.60 -0.81
N VAL A 114 -0.60 -13.08 0.39
CA VAL A 114 -0.07 -14.42 0.61
C VAL A 114 -1.10 -15.47 0.21
N ASN A 115 -2.35 -15.31 0.63
CA ASN A 115 -3.42 -16.25 0.31
C ASN A 115 -3.68 -16.33 -1.19
N VAL A 116 -3.75 -15.19 -1.88
CA VAL A 116 -3.95 -15.17 -3.33
C VAL A 116 -2.75 -15.78 -4.04
N TYR A 117 -1.54 -15.40 -3.67
CA TYR A 117 -0.31 -15.97 -4.24
C TYR A 117 -0.26 -17.49 -4.11
N ALA A 118 -0.70 -18.04 -2.98
CA ALA A 118 -0.77 -19.49 -2.75
C ALA A 118 -1.75 -20.19 -3.72
N THR A 119 -2.83 -19.53 -4.13
CA THR A 119 -3.81 -20.08 -5.08
C THR A 119 -3.36 -20.03 -6.55
N ILE A 120 -2.35 -19.23 -6.88
CA ILE A 120 -1.87 -19.11 -8.26
C ILE A 120 -1.09 -20.38 -8.64
N PRO A 121 -1.41 -21.04 -9.77
CA PRO A 121 -0.68 -22.22 -10.25
C PRO A 121 0.80 -21.91 -10.50
N GLN A 122 1.67 -22.88 -10.21
CA GLN A 122 3.11 -22.75 -10.42
C GLN A 122 3.39 -22.49 -11.92
N SER A 123 3.93 -21.32 -12.23
CA SER A 123 4.13 -20.84 -13.60
C SER A 123 5.09 -19.65 -13.60
N SER A 124 5.63 -19.30 -14.77
CA SER A 124 6.39 -18.06 -14.96
C SER A 124 5.60 -16.82 -14.55
N LYS A 125 4.27 -16.81 -14.77
CA LYS A 125 3.37 -15.75 -14.32
C LYS A 125 3.39 -15.59 -12.79
N LYS A 126 3.40 -16.70 -12.04
CA LYS A 126 3.45 -16.68 -10.58
C LYS A 126 4.74 -16.02 -10.06
N GLU A 127 5.87 -16.34 -10.67
CA GLU A 127 7.16 -15.72 -10.33
C GLU A 127 7.19 -14.23 -10.64
N ILE A 128 6.63 -13.82 -11.78
CA ILE A 128 6.51 -12.40 -12.14
C ILE A 128 5.62 -11.65 -11.13
N ILE A 129 4.52 -12.27 -10.69
CA ILE A 129 3.65 -11.71 -9.65
C ILE A 129 4.39 -11.59 -8.32
N ALA A 130 5.17 -12.60 -7.93
CA ALA A 130 6.01 -12.55 -6.72
C ALA A 130 6.99 -11.36 -6.76
N ARG A 131 7.68 -11.17 -7.90
CA ARG A 131 8.57 -10.01 -8.11
C ARG A 131 7.80 -8.69 -8.05
N GLY A 132 6.63 -8.63 -8.66
CA GLY A 132 5.76 -7.46 -8.60
C GLY A 132 5.35 -7.11 -7.16
N ILE A 133 4.96 -8.10 -6.36
CA ILE A 133 4.62 -7.88 -4.94
C ILE A 133 5.80 -7.29 -4.18
N VAL A 134 6.98 -7.91 -4.31
CA VAL A 134 8.20 -7.43 -3.66
C VAL A 134 8.60 -6.05 -4.14
N ARG A 135 8.49 -5.78 -5.43
CA ARG A 135 8.71 -4.45 -6.02
C ARG A 135 7.76 -3.41 -5.41
N GLY A 136 6.49 -3.75 -5.24
CA GLY A 136 5.52 -2.85 -4.62
C GLY A 136 5.90 -2.43 -3.20
N ILE A 137 6.33 -3.39 -2.38
CA ILE A 137 6.76 -3.13 -1.00
C ILE A 137 8.12 -2.42 -0.97
N ASN A 138 9.09 -2.86 -1.75
CA ASN A 138 10.45 -2.36 -1.65
C ASN A 138 10.72 -1.10 -2.45
N GLN A 139 10.00 -0.82 -3.54
CA GLN A 139 10.30 0.31 -4.42
C GLN A 139 9.17 1.35 -4.44
N ASN A 140 7.92 0.91 -4.44
CA ASN A 140 6.77 1.80 -4.65
C ASN A 140 6.08 2.25 -3.35
N THR A 141 6.53 1.73 -2.20
CA THR A 141 5.99 2.12 -0.89
C THR A 141 6.76 3.32 -0.33
N ASP A 142 6.03 4.33 0.12
CA ASP A 142 6.55 5.50 0.81
C ASP A 142 6.45 5.31 2.33
N TYR A 143 7.56 4.94 2.95
CA TYR A 143 7.65 4.70 4.40
C TYR A 143 7.58 5.97 5.24
N SER A 144 7.68 7.16 4.64
CA SER A 144 7.38 8.42 5.35
C SER A 144 5.90 8.51 5.74
N LEU A 145 5.05 7.69 5.09
CA LEU A 145 3.64 7.59 5.40
C LEU A 145 3.36 6.76 6.66
N MET A 146 4.34 6.06 7.21
CA MET A 146 4.14 5.18 8.35
C MET A 146 3.90 5.97 9.65
N THR A 147 3.08 5.41 10.54
CA THR A 147 2.85 5.94 11.89
C THR A 147 4.14 6.12 12.69
N LYS A 148 4.16 7.14 13.55
CA LYS A 148 5.26 7.38 14.51
C LYS A 148 5.07 6.63 15.83
N GLU A 149 3.88 6.07 16.06
CA GLU A 149 3.58 5.28 17.25
C GLU A 149 4.38 3.99 17.27
N PHE A 150 5.24 3.82 18.28
CA PHE A 150 6.26 2.77 18.32
C PHE A 150 5.67 1.36 18.16
N THR A 151 4.65 1.01 18.95
CA THR A 151 4.05 -0.33 18.92
C THR A 151 3.43 -0.66 17.56
N ALA A 152 2.66 0.26 17.01
CA ALA A 152 2.02 0.07 15.71
C ALA A 152 3.06 0.05 14.57
N ARG A 153 4.10 0.88 14.65
CA ARG A 153 5.22 0.90 13.70
C ARG A 153 5.94 -0.45 13.68
N ILE A 154 6.30 -1.00 14.85
CA ILE A 154 6.95 -2.31 14.94
C ILE A 154 6.03 -3.42 14.38
N GLN A 155 4.74 -3.37 14.68
CA GLN A 155 3.78 -4.33 14.14
C GLN A 155 3.72 -4.27 12.60
N ILE A 156 3.61 -3.08 12.01
CA ILE A 156 3.60 -2.88 10.55
C ILE A 156 4.90 -3.40 9.93
N ILE A 157 6.05 -3.05 10.50
CA ILE A 157 7.36 -3.50 10.03
C ILE A 157 7.46 -5.03 10.08
N SER A 158 7.06 -5.65 11.19
CA SER A 158 7.07 -7.10 11.36
C SER A 158 6.18 -7.79 10.33
N CYS A 159 4.98 -7.25 10.08
CA CYS A 159 4.10 -7.74 9.05
C CYS A 159 4.78 -7.69 7.67
N LEU A 160 5.33 -6.54 7.27
CA LEU A 160 6.00 -6.36 5.98
C LEU A 160 7.19 -7.29 5.78
N LYS A 161 8.04 -7.43 6.80
CA LYS A 161 9.19 -8.36 6.77
C LYS A 161 8.77 -9.81 6.61
N SER A 162 7.62 -10.20 7.17
CA SER A 162 7.11 -11.57 7.04
C SER A 162 6.64 -11.95 5.64
N LEU A 163 6.45 -10.98 4.74
CA LEU A 163 5.89 -11.22 3.41
C LEU A 163 6.85 -12.00 2.50
N CYS A 164 8.11 -11.58 2.43
CA CYS A 164 9.09 -12.17 1.49
C CYS A 164 9.35 -13.66 1.78
N PRO A 165 9.55 -14.08 3.05
CA PRO A 165 9.67 -15.50 3.39
C PRO A 165 8.42 -16.33 3.05
N LYS A 166 7.23 -15.73 3.10
CA LYS A 166 5.97 -16.41 2.75
C LYS A 166 5.78 -16.57 1.23
N ILE A 167 6.42 -15.73 0.41
CA ILE A 167 6.32 -15.76 -1.05
C ILE A 167 7.43 -16.63 -1.67
N TYR A 168 8.68 -16.41 -1.27
CA TYR A 168 9.85 -17.09 -1.84
C TYR A 168 10.34 -18.29 -1.02
N GLY A 169 9.79 -18.49 0.19
CA GLY A 169 10.27 -19.49 1.14
C GLY A 169 11.32 -18.92 2.09
N ALA A 170 11.28 -19.39 3.34
CA ALA A 170 12.20 -18.97 4.38
C ALA A 170 13.65 -19.37 4.03
N GLY A 171 14.57 -18.41 4.13
CA GLY A 171 16.00 -18.64 3.86
C GLY A 171 16.42 -18.58 2.38
N SER A 172 15.47 -18.39 1.46
CA SER A 172 15.79 -18.12 0.03
C SER A 172 16.67 -16.87 -0.12
N GLU A 173 17.46 -16.83 -1.19
CA GLU A 173 18.32 -15.68 -1.48
C GLU A 173 17.48 -14.44 -1.79
N GLU A 174 16.40 -14.62 -2.55
CA GLU A 174 15.43 -13.58 -2.90
C GLU A 174 14.76 -13.00 -1.65
N SER A 175 14.38 -13.84 -0.69
CA SER A 175 13.82 -13.36 0.58
C SER A 175 14.85 -12.55 1.38
N ARG A 176 16.12 -13.00 1.42
CA ARG A 176 17.19 -12.30 2.14
C ARG A 176 17.50 -10.96 1.51
N GLN A 177 17.61 -10.90 0.18
CA GLN A 177 17.86 -9.67 -0.55
C GLN A 177 16.70 -8.67 -0.38
N ALA A 178 15.46 -9.15 -0.51
CA ALA A 178 14.28 -8.31 -0.33
C ALA A 178 14.16 -7.77 1.10
N GLU A 179 14.46 -8.59 2.11
CA GLU A 179 14.47 -8.16 3.51
C GLU A 179 15.58 -7.15 3.81
N ALA A 180 16.78 -7.32 3.23
CA ALA A 180 17.87 -6.37 3.36
C ALA A 180 17.50 -5.00 2.77
N MET A 181 16.89 -4.97 1.58
CA MET A 181 16.37 -3.75 0.96
C MET A 181 15.25 -3.10 1.78
N LEU A 182 14.36 -3.89 2.36
CA LEU A 182 13.31 -3.37 3.23
C LEU A 182 13.91 -2.76 4.50
N SER A 183 14.86 -3.47 5.11
CA SER A 183 15.50 -3.04 6.36
C SER A 183 16.25 -1.73 6.20
N SER A 184 16.94 -1.51 5.07
CA SER A 184 17.67 -0.26 4.83
C SER A 184 16.76 0.98 4.73
N LYS A 185 15.46 0.80 4.46
CA LYS A 185 14.47 1.88 4.39
C LYS A 185 13.75 2.16 5.70
N LEU A 186 13.85 1.24 6.66
CA LEU A 186 13.12 1.27 7.93
C LEU A 186 13.96 1.71 9.11
N ILE A 187 15.29 1.77 8.93
CA ILE A 187 16.30 2.36 9.82
C ILE A 187 16.26 3.88 9.66
#